data_AF-A0A7C4IQI9-F1
#
_entry.id   AF-A0A7C4IQI9-F1
#
_cell.length_a   1.000
_cell.length_b   1.000
_cell.length_c   1.000
_cell.angle_alpha   90.00
_cell.angle_beta   90.00
_cell.angle_gamma   90.00
#
_symmetry.space_group_name_H-M   'P 1'
#
loop_
_entity.id
_entity.type
_entity.pdbx_description
1 polymer ?
#
loop_
_entity_poly.entity_id
_entity_poly.type
_entity_poly.pdbx_seq_one_letter_code
_entity_poly.pdbx_strand_id
1 'polypeptide(L)' 'MDRPLWKIVWYEFLRRVVQLFAVLFYHVRHYGVRRIPASGGVLVVSNHQSHFDPPLVGMASPRRMNYL' A
#
# COMPACT_ATOMS: atom_id res chain seq x y z
N MET A 1 20.13 -0.26 -1.67
CA MET A 1 19.93 0.97 -2.46
C MET A 1 19.39 2.03 -1.52
N ASP A 2 20.25 2.97 -1.12
CA ASP A 2 19.85 4.06 -0.23
C ASP A 2 18.93 5.00 -1.00
N ARG A 3 17.62 4.96 -0.67
CA ARG A 3 16.65 5.88 -1.23
C ARG A 3 16.77 7.21 -0.47
N PRO A 4 16.87 8.36 -1.15
CA PRO A 4 16.96 9.64 -0.48
C PRO A 4 15.70 9.91 0.35
N LEU A 5 15.86 10.53 1.52
CA LEU A 5 14.78 10.77 2.49
C LEU A 5 13.56 11.46 1.88
N TRP A 6 13.77 12.43 0.98
CA TRP A 6 12.67 13.14 0.32
C TRP A 6 11.77 12.20 -0.49
N LYS A 7 12.31 11.18 -1.17
CA LYS A 7 11.49 10.17 -1.88
C LYS A 7 10.70 9.31 -0.91
N ILE A 8 11.28 9.02 0.26
CA ILE A 8 10.60 8.25 1.30
C ILE A 8 9.42 9.06 1.83
N VAL A 9 9.64 10.30 2.23
CA VAL A 9 8.60 11.20 2.75
C VAL A 9 7.51 11.45 1.70
N TRP A 10 7.90 11.75 0.46
CA TRP A 10 6.97 11.97 -0.63
C TRP A 10 6.07 10.77 -0.91
N TYR A 11 6.65 9.56 -0.95
CA TYR A 11 5.88 8.33 -1.10
C TYR A 11 4.88 8.12 0.05
N GLU A 12 5.31 8.32 1.31
CA GLU A 12 4.39 8.17 2.45
C GLU A 12 3.26 9.20 2.41
N PHE A 13 3.57 10.46 2.04
CA PHE A 13 2.56 11.50 1.86
C PHE A 13 1.52 11.11 0.82
N LEU A 14 1.94 10.74 -0.39
CA LEU A 14 1.04 10.32 -1.46
C LEU A 14 0.22 9.08 -1.07
N ARG A 15 0.83 8.11 -0.38
CA ARG A 15 0.12 6.93 0.13
C ARG A 15 -1.02 7.31 1.09
N ARG A 16 -0.80 8.28 1.98
CA ARG A 16 -1.84 8.78 2.89
C ARG A 16 -2.95 9.54 2.16
N VAL A 17 -2.61 10.34 1.16
CA VAL A 17 -3.59 11.05 0.32
C VAL A 17 -4.49 10.05 -0.42
N VAL A 18 -3.90 9.03 -1.06
CA VAL A 18 -4.66 7.97 -1.74
C VAL A 18 -5.53 7.20 -0.76
N GLN A 19 -5.01 6.86 0.42
CA GLN A 19 -5.78 6.17 1.46
C GLN A 19 -7.00 6.99 1.91
N LEU A 20 -6.82 8.29 2.15
CA LEU A 20 -7.90 9.18 2.53
C LEU A 20 -8.96 9.27 1.43
N PHE A 21 -8.54 9.47 0.19
CA PHE A 21 -9.44 9.52 -0.98
C PHE A 21 -10.21 8.21 -1.15
N ALA A 22 -9.54 7.06 -1.06
CA ALA A 22 -10.16 5.76 -1.19
C ALA A 22 -11.21 5.48 -0.09
N VAL A 23 -10.94 5.90 1.15
CA VAL A 23 -11.92 5.76 2.24
C VAL A 23 -13.11 6.70 2.06
N LEU A 24 -12.88 7.95 1.69
CA LEU A 24 -13.95 8.96 1.57
C LEU A 24 -14.86 8.73 0.36
N PHE A 25 -14.30 8.40 -0.80
CA PHE A 25 -15.07 8.35 -2.05
C PHE A 25 -15.46 6.92 -2.46
N TYR A 26 -14.72 5.91 -2.01
CA TYR A 26 -14.95 4.51 -2.40
C TYR A 26 -15.26 3.59 -1.21
N HIS A 27 -15.31 4.14 0.01
CA HIS A 27 -15.63 3.41 1.23
C HIS A 27 -14.78 2.14 1.43
N VAL A 28 -13.51 2.20 1.02
CA VAL A 28 -12.60 1.06 1.11
C VAL A 28 -12.41 0.60 2.55
N ARG A 29 -12.45 -0.71 2.77
CA ARG A 29 -12.21 -1.36 4.06
C ARG A 29 -11.10 -2.39 3.95
N HIS A 30 -10.20 -2.38 4.92
CA HIS A 30 -9.13 -3.38 5.02
C HIS A 30 -9.34 -4.22 6.27
N TYR A 31 -9.19 -5.54 6.14
CA TYR A 31 -9.33 -6.48 7.24
C TYR A 31 -8.03 -7.26 7.39
N GLY A 32 -7.68 -7.62 8.64
CA GLY A 32 -6.53 -8.48 8.89
C GLY A 32 -5.16 -7.85 8.61
N VAL A 33 -5.05 -6.54 8.42
CA VAL A 33 -3.78 -5.84 8.12
C VAL A 33 -2.68 -6.18 9.12
N ARG A 34 -3.02 -6.37 10.40
CA ARG A 34 -2.08 -6.75 11.47
C ARG A 34 -1.50 -8.16 11.33
N ARG A 35 -2.06 -9.01 10.45
CA ARG A 35 -1.56 -10.37 10.17
C ARG A 35 -0.41 -10.37 9.18
N ILE A 36 -0.13 -9.24 8.53
CA ILE A 36 1.00 -9.11 7.61
C ILE A 36 2.31 -9.15 8.43
N PRO A 37 3.24 -10.07 8.15
CA PRO A 37 4.51 -10.14 8.85
C PRO A 37 5.27 -8.81 8.80
N ALA A 38 5.80 -8.38 9.95
CA ALA A 38 6.55 -7.15 10.09
C ALA A 38 7.95 -7.23 9.45
N SER A 39 8.52 -8.44 9.40
CA SER A 39 9.81 -8.74 8.81
C SER A 39 9.75 -10.05 8.00
N GLY A 40 10.79 -10.30 7.20
CA GLY A 40 10.87 -11.45 6.31
C GLY A 40 10.25 -11.20 4.92
N GLY A 41 10.43 -12.18 4.04
CA GLY A 41 9.86 -12.16 2.70
C GLY A 41 8.35 -12.47 2.73
N VAL A 42 7.58 -11.75 1.94
CA VAL A 42 6.13 -12.01 1.79
C VAL A 42 5.74 -11.77 0.34
N LEU A 43 5.03 -12.74 -0.23
CA LEU A 43 4.35 -12.61 -1.50
C LEU A 43 2.88 -12.27 -1.23
N VAL A 44 2.45 -11.09 -1.69
CA VAL A 44 1.03 -10.71 -1.66
C VAL A 44 0.43 -11.08 -3.00
N VAL A 45 -0.54 -11.98 -2.99
CA VAL A 45 -1.29 -12.37 -4.19
C VAL A 45 -2.67 -11.74 -4.10
N SER A 46 -2.99 -10.89 -5.08
CA SER A 46 -4.33 -10.31 -5.24
C SER A 46 -4.97 -10.84 -6.51
N ASN A 47 -6.30 -10.81 -6.55
CA ASN A 47 -7.00 -10.81 -7.82
C ASN A 47 -6.57 -9.59 -8.65
N HIS A 48 -6.66 -9.68 -9.97
CA HIS A 48 -6.40 -8.56 -10.87
C HIS A 48 -7.71 -8.15 -11.55
N GLN A 49 -8.28 -7.04 -11.09
CA GLN A 49 -9.51 -6.46 -11.64
C GLN A 49 -9.25 -5.15 -12.37
N SER A 50 -8.23 -4.37 -11.97
CA SER A 50 -7.99 -3.06 -12.55
C SER A 50 -6.57 -2.54 -12.33
N HIS A 51 -6.21 -1.45 -13.02
CA HIS A 51 -4.97 -0.71 -12.73
C HIS A 51 -4.97 -0.02 -11.36
N PHE A 52 -6.11 -0.03 -10.64
CA PHE A 52 -6.22 0.55 -9.31
C PHE A 52 -5.83 -0.45 -8.20
N ASP A 53 -5.58 -1.72 -8.56
CA ASP A 53 -5.23 -2.76 -7.59
C ASP A 53 -3.91 -2.45 -6.85
N PRO A 54 -2.81 -2.01 -7.51
CA PRO A 54 -1.57 -1.71 -6.79
C PRO A 54 -1.74 -0.60 -5.74
N PRO A 55 -2.35 0.58 -6.04
CA PRO A 55 -2.65 1.58 -5.01
C PRO A 55 -3.49 1.05 -3.84
N LEU A 56 -4.57 0.31 -4.12
CA LEU A 56 -5.49 -0.19 -3.08
C LEU A 56 -4.84 -1.24 -2.18
N VAL A 57 -4.11 -2.19 -2.76
CA VAL A 57 -3.39 -3.21 -1.98
C VAL A 57 -2.22 -2.59 -1.23
N GLY A 58 -1.49 -1.67 -1.87
CA GLY A 58 -0.29 -1.04 -1.32
C GLY A 58 -0.57 -0.12 -0.14
N MET A 59 -1.66 0.66 -0.20
CA MET A 59 -2.03 1.56 0.89
C MET A 59 -2.50 0.80 2.14
N ALA A 60 -2.99 -0.43 1.99
CA ALA A 60 -3.40 -1.29 3.10
C ALA A 60 -2.20 -1.87 3.86
N SER A 61 -1.10 -2.16 3.15
CA SER A 61 0.06 -2.82 3.73
C SER A 61 0.81 -1.91 4.73
N PRO A 62 1.23 -2.41 5.90
CA PRO A 62 2.04 -1.63 6.85
C PRO A 62 3.46 -1.38 6.33
N ARG A 63 3.91 -2.15 5.33
CA ARG A 63 5.23 -2.05 4.72
C ARG A 63 5.14 -1.81 3.22
N ARG A 64 6.18 -1.17 2.66
CA ARG A 64 6.26 -0.88 1.23
C ARG A 64 6.28 -2.17 0.42
N MET A 65 5.55 -2.16 -0.68
CA MET A 65 5.45 -3.27 -1.62
C MET A 65 6.22 -2.92 -2.89
N ASN A 66 6.84 -3.94 -3.49
CA ASN A 66 7.31 -3.86 -4.86
C ASN A 66 6.34 -4.70 -5.70
N TYR A 67 5.98 -4.17 -6.86
CA TYR A 67 5.06 -4.81 -7.81
C TYR A 67 5.87 -5.33 -9.00
N LEU A 68 5.33 -6.36 -9.64
CA LEU A 68 5.83 -6.91 -10.89
C LEU A 68 4.99 -6.39 -12.05
#